data_AF-R7JIV2-F1
#
_entry.id   AF-R7JIV2-F1
#
_cell.length_a   1.000
_cell.length_b   1.000
_cell.length_c   1.000
_cell.angle_alpha   90.00
_cell.angle_beta   90.00
_cell.angle_gamma   90.00
#
_symmetry.space_group_name_H-M   'P 1'
#
loop_
_entity.id
_entity.type
_entity.pdbx_description
1 polymer ?
#
loop_
_entity_poly.entity_id
_entity_poly.type
_entity_poly.pdbx_seq_one_letter_code
_entity_poly.pdbx_strand_id
1 'polypeptide(L)'
;MWRPGEEWGNVNFAIWYVRIRERNYTTTPYSGILKIEKMLMTGEESEKGLDTDEVDMITANIINERNPVCYGNDVRWANHLYPVYMTECFCKSRFKSDVSFINLF
;
A
#
# COMPACT_ATOMS: atom_id res chain seq x y z
N MET A 1 11.00 13.31 3.68
CA MET A 1 10.90 12.32 4.77
C MET A 1 9.99 12.96 5.82
N TRP A 2 8.77 12.46 5.96
CA TRP A 2 7.78 13.03 6.88
C TRP A 2 8.33 12.98 8.33
N ARG A 3 8.12 14.06 9.09
CA ARG A 3 8.44 14.13 10.52
C ARG A 3 7.15 14.50 11.27
N PRO A 4 6.69 13.70 12.24
CA PRO A 4 5.54 14.08 13.05
C PRO A 4 5.81 15.36 13.84
N GLY A 5 4.77 16.14 14.11
CA GLY A 5 4.84 17.34 14.95
C GLY A 5 5.12 17.02 16.42
N GLU A 6 5.58 18.01 17.17
CA GLU A 6 5.94 17.93 18.61
C GLU A 6 4.85 17.32 19.51
N GLU A 7 3.60 17.35 19.03
CA GLU A 7 2.39 16.91 19.71
C GLU A 7 2.27 15.37 19.82
N TRP A 8 3.14 14.62 19.13
CA TRP A 8 3.07 13.15 18.99
C TRP A 8 4.26 12.40 19.62
N GLY A 9 5.23 13.09 20.24
CA GLY A 9 6.43 12.46 20.82
C GLY A 9 7.24 11.63 19.80
N ASN A 10 8.23 10.85 20.29
CA ASN A 10 8.94 9.87 19.46
C ASN A 10 7.97 8.74 19.09
N VAL A 11 7.27 8.88 17.95
CA VAL A 11 6.36 7.84 17.43
C VAL A 11 7.19 6.64 16.97
N ASN A 12 6.90 5.48 17.56
CA ASN A 12 7.49 4.22 17.14
C ASN A 12 6.66 3.57 16.02
N PHE A 13 7.33 2.88 15.11
CA PHE A 13 6.71 2.17 13.99
C PHE A 13 7.12 0.71 14.01
N ALA A 14 6.13 -0.17 13.84
CA ALA A 14 6.40 -1.53 13.41
C ALA A 14 6.43 -1.58 11.89
N ILE A 15 7.48 -2.19 11.34
CA ILE A 15 7.72 -2.27 9.90
C ILE A 15 8.00 -3.72 9.53
N TRP A 16 7.30 -4.22 8.51
CA TRP A 16 7.56 -5.54 7.94
C TRP A 16 7.33 -5.56 6.43
N TYR A 17 7.83 -6.60 5.79
CA TYR A 17 7.76 -6.79 4.34
C TYR A 17 6.96 -8.03 4.01
N VAL A 18 6.02 -7.91 3.06
CA VAL A 18 5.14 -9.00 2.64
C VAL A 18 5.25 -9.22 1.15
N ARG A 19 5.49 -10.46 0.74
CA ARG A 19 5.44 -10.87 -0.66
C ARG A 19 4.01 -11.26 -1.03
N ILE A 20 3.35 -10.44 -1.84
CA ILE A 20 1.99 -10.70 -2.32
C ILE A 20 1.97 -11.48 -3.64
N ARG A 21 3.09 -11.54 -4.38
CA ARG A 21 3.18 -12.29 -5.64
C ARG A 21 4.43 -13.15 -5.69
N GLU A 22 4.27 -14.36 -6.21
CA GLU A 22 5.40 -15.25 -6.43
C GLU A 22 6.36 -14.67 -7.45
N ARG A 23 7.65 -14.95 -7.26
CA ARG A 23 8.72 -14.42 -8.10
C ARG A 23 8.55 -14.77 -9.58
N ASN A 24 7.96 -15.93 -9.86
CA ASN A 24 7.73 -16.43 -11.22
C ASN A 24 6.82 -15.52 -12.05
N TYR A 25 5.97 -14.73 -11.38
CA TYR A 25 5.02 -13.83 -12.03
C TYR A 25 5.49 -12.38 -12.01
N THR A 26 6.76 -12.11 -11.68
CA THR A 26 7.27 -10.75 -11.49
C THR A 26 8.47 -10.45 -12.37
N THR A 27 8.51 -9.26 -12.96
CA THR A 27 9.60 -8.84 -13.86
C THR A 27 10.91 -8.57 -13.12
N THR A 28 10.82 -8.08 -11.89
CA THR A 28 12.00 -7.78 -11.04
C THR A 28 11.86 -8.52 -9.70
N PRO A 29 12.97 -8.85 -9.02
CA PRO A 29 12.90 -9.54 -7.71
C PRO A 29 12.19 -8.72 -6.63
N TYR A 30 12.15 -7.39 -6.80
CA TYR A 30 11.50 -6.44 -5.89
C TYR A 30 10.01 -6.20 -6.18
N SER A 31 9.53 -6.62 -7.36
CA SER A 31 8.11 -6.56 -7.68
C SER A 31 7.32 -7.56 -6.83
N GLY A 32 6.10 -7.18 -6.46
CA GLY A 32 5.22 -8.00 -5.62
C GLY A 32 5.63 -8.06 -4.15
N ILE A 33 6.46 -7.13 -3.68
CA ILE A 33 6.80 -6.93 -2.26
C ILE A 33 6.17 -5.62 -1.78
N LEU A 34 5.45 -5.67 -0.67
CA LEU A 34 4.91 -4.50 0.02
C LEU A 34 5.71 -4.23 1.29
N LYS A 35 5.98 -2.96 1.56
CA LYS A 35 6.45 -2.48 2.87
C LYS A 35 5.23 -2.00 3.64
N ILE A 36 4.99 -2.59 4.81
CA ILE A 36 3.86 -2.22 5.67
C ILE A 36 4.44 -1.53 6.91
N GLU A 37 3.83 -0.41 7.28
CA GLU A 37 4.21 0.40 8.44
C GLU A 37 2.96 0.66 9.28
N LYS A 38 3.01 0.30 10.56
CA LYS A 38 1.95 0.61 11.54
C LYS A 38 2.53 1.47 12.65
N MET A 39 1.87 2.60 12.90
CA MET A 39 2.18 3.46 14.05
C MET A 39 1.78 2.77 15.35
N LEU A 40 2.68 2.77 16.33
CA LEU A 40 2.43 2.25 17.67
C LEU A 40 1.86 3.40 18.51
N MET A 41 0.56 3.35 18.76
CA MET A 41 -0.19 4.48 19.32
C MET A 41 -0.30 4.38 20.84
N THR A 42 -0.23 3.18 21.39
CA THR A 42 -0.35 2.94 22.83
C THR A 42 1.02 2.79 23.50
N GLY A 43 1.09 3.08 24.81
CA GLY A 43 2.30 2.86 25.60
C GLY A 43 2.72 1.38 25.61
N GLU A 44 1.74 0.46 25.61
CA GLU A 44 2.00 -0.97 25.55
C GLU A 44 2.61 -1.40 24.22
N GLU A 45 2.03 -0.97 23.08
CA GLU A 45 2.62 -1.25 21.76
C GLU A 45 4.02 -0.64 21.62
N SER A 46 4.23 0.54 22.19
CA SER A 46 5.53 1.23 22.16
C SER A 46 6.61 0.46 22.94
N GLU A 47 6.25 -0.17 24.06
CA GLU A 47 7.17 -0.93 24.92
C GLU A 47 7.35 -2.39 24.47
N LYS A 48 6.26 -3.06 24.07
CA LYS A 48 6.23 -4.50 23.77
C LYS A 48 6.22 -4.82 22.28
N GLY A 49 5.98 -3.84 21.42
CA GLY A 49 5.80 -4.04 19.98
C GLY A 49 4.37 -4.46 19.61
N LEU A 50 4.19 -4.92 18.38
CA LEU A 50 2.91 -5.46 17.90
C LEU A 50 2.77 -6.94 18.28
N ASP A 51 1.53 -7.33 18.56
CA ASP A 51 1.18 -8.74 18.68
C ASP A 51 1.39 -9.46 17.32
N THR A 52 1.92 -10.67 17.37
CA THR A 52 2.18 -11.47 16.17
C THR A 52 0.87 -11.84 15.47
N ASP A 53 -0.18 -12.13 16.23
CA ASP A 53 -1.51 -12.45 15.68
C ASP A 53 -2.09 -11.25 14.91
N GLU A 54 -1.82 -10.03 15.37
CA GLU A 54 -2.22 -8.81 14.65
C GLU A 54 -1.45 -8.67 13.33
N VAL A 55 -0.14 -8.90 13.34
CA VAL A 55 0.70 -8.88 12.12
C VAL A 55 0.23 -9.92 11.12
N ASP A 56 -0.08 -11.13 11.57
CA ASP A 56 -0.57 -12.23 10.73
C ASP A 56 -1.93 -11.93 10.13
N MET A 57 -2.87 -11.40 10.93
CA MET A 57 -4.19 -10.99 10.47
C MET A 57 -4.12 -9.88 9.42
N ILE A 58 -3.33 -8.82 9.67
CA ILE A 58 -3.14 -7.72 8.70
C ILE A 58 -2.53 -8.27 7.42
N THR A 59 -1.51 -9.12 7.53
CA THR A 59 -0.81 -9.72 6.40
C THR A 59 -1.75 -10.61 5.57
N ALA A 60 -2.56 -11.45 6.21
CA ALA A 60 -3.55 -12.30 5.55
C ALA A 60 -4.59 -11.48 4.76
N ASN A 61 -5.11 -10.41 5.37
CA ASN A 61 -6.06 -9.52 4.71
C ASN A 61 -5.45 -8.84 3.48
N ILE A 62 -4.24 -8.28 3.60
CA ILE A 62 -3.53 -7.65 2.47
C ILE A 62 -3.28 -8.66 1.34
N ILE A 63 -2.88 -9.87 1.68
CA ILE A 63 -2.68 -10.94 0.70
C ILE A 63 -4.01 -11.26 0.00
N ASN A 64 -5.14 -11.31 0.70
CA ASN A 64 -6.44 -11.57 0.08
C ASN A 64 -6.88 -10.47 -0.90
N GLU A 65 -6.62 -9.20 -0.56
CA GLU A 65 -6.94 -8.03 -1.40
C GLU A 65 -6.10 -7.91 -2.68
N ARG A 66 -5.08 -8.76 -2.86
CA ARG A 66 -4.25 -8.75 -4.08
C ARG A 66 -5.01 -9.19 -5.33
N ASN A 67 -6.16 -9.85 -5.16
CA ASN A 67 -6.97 -10.42 -6.23
C ASN A 67 -8.39 -9.83 -6.17
N PRO A 68 -9.00 -9.51 -7.32
CA PRO A 68 -8.50 -9.68 -8.69
C PRO A 68 -7.36 -8.70 -9.06
N VAL A 69 -6.61 -9.03 -10.11
CA VAL A 69 -5.38 -8.34 -10.49
C VAL A 69 -5.53 -7.57 -11.80
N CYS A 70 -4.96 -6.37 -11.89
CA CYS A 70 -4.97 -5.53 -13.09
C CYS A 70 -3.90 -5.89 -14.13
N TYR A 71 -3.59 -7.19 -14.28
CA TYR A 71 -2.60 -7.67 -15.23
C TYR A 71 -2.95 -7.22 -16.66
N GLY A 72 -1.96 -6.70 -17.39
CA GLY A 72 -2.14 -6.18 -18.76
C GLY A 72 -2.70 -4.75 -18.84
N ASN A 73 -3.42 -4.28 -17.82
CA ASN A 73 -3.97 -2.91 -17.78
C ASN A 73 -3.04 -1.89 -17.12
N ASP A 74 -2.24 -2.31 -16.14
CA ASP A 74 -1.22 -1.45 -15.49
C ASP A 74 0.12 -2.18 -15.45
N VAL A 75 1.21 -1.53 -15.86
CA VAL A 75 2.56 -2.13 -15.83
C VAL A 75 3.05 -2.40 -14.40
N ARG A 76 2.47 -1.72 -13.41
CA ARG A 76 2.74 -1.87 -11.97
C ARG A 76 1.87 -2.93 -11.31
N TRP A 77 1.09 -3.70 -12.08
CA TRP A 77 0.11 -4.69 -11.59
C TRP A 77 0.65 -5.66 -10.53
N ALA A 78 1.95 -5.98 -10.58
CA ALA A 78 2.61 -6.86 -9.61
C ALA A 78 2.59 -6.28 -8.19
N ASN A 79 2.55 -4.95 -8.06
CA ASN A 79 2.58 -4.22 -6.79
C ASN A 79 1.18 -3.73 -6.37
N HIS A 80 0.16 -3.86 -7.22
CA HIS A 80 -1.17 -3.36 -6.93
C HIS A 80 -1.96 -4.31 -6.02
N LEU A 81 -2.71 -3.70 -5.10
CA LEU A 81 -3.88 -4.29 -4.45
C LEU A 81 -5.14 -3.86 -5.21
N TYR A 82 -6.15 -4.73 -5.27
CA TYR A 82 -7.36 -4.47 -6.05
C TYR A 82 -8.09 -3.19 -5.62
N PRO A 83 -8.33 -2.93 -4.32
CA PRO A 83 -9.03 -1.71 -3.89
C PRO A 83 -8.28 -0.43 -4.27
N VAL A 84 -6.95 -0.46 -4.22
CA VAL A 84 -6.10 0.68 -4.60
C VAL A 84 -6.22 0.95 -6.09
N TYR A 85 -6.13 -0.11 -6.91
CA TYR A 85 -6.31 0.01 -8.36
C TYR A 85 -7.68 0.59 -8.72
N MET A 86 -8.76 0.09 -8.11
CA MET A 86 -10.11 0.58 -8.36
C MET A 86 -10.29 2.04 -7.97
N THR A 87 -9.70 2.44 -6.84
CA THR A 87 -9.71 3.84 -6.38
C THR A 87 -8.95 4.74 -7.35
N GLU A 88 -7.77 4.33 -7.81
CA GLU A 88 -7.03 5.09 -8.84
C GLU A 88 -7.84 5.24 -10.13
N CYS A 89 -8.46 4.16 -10.61
CA CYS A 89 -9.31 4.19 -11.80
C CYS A 89 -10.48 5.15 -11.63
N PHE A 90 -11.16 5.11 -10.48
CA PHE A 90 -12.27 6.01 -10.18
C PHE A 90 -11.84 7.47 -10.13
N CYS A 91 -10.74 7.78 -9.42
CA CYS A 91 -10.20 9.13 -9.36
C CYS A 91 -9.81 9.63 -10.76
N LYS A 92 -9.14 8.78 -11.56
CA LYS A 92 -8.75 9.10 -12.94
C LYS A 92 -9.95 9.40 -13.84
N SER A 93 -11.06 8.70 -13.65
CA SER A 93 -12.28 8.93 -14.44
C SER A 93 -12.96 10.27 -14.16
N ARG A 94 -12.55 10.99 -13.10
CA ARG A 94 -13.10 12.31 -12.74
C ARG A 94 -12.26 13.47 -13.24
N PHE A 95 -11.03 13.22 -13.71
CA PHE A 95 -10.24 14.25 -14.36
C PHE A 95 -10.82 14.57 -15.75
N LYS A 96 -10.89 15.87 -16.09
CA LYS A 96 -11.20 16.28 -17.45
C LYS A 96 -10.06 15.84 -18.36
N SER A 97 -10.38 15.45 -19.59
CA SER A 97 -9.36 15.07 -20.56
C SER A 97 -8.42 16.24 -20.83
N ASP A 98 -7.14 15.93 -21.05
CA ASP A 98 -6.13 16.94 -21.40
C ASP A 98 -6.56 17.77 -22.62
N VAL A 99 -7.27 17.15 -23.56
CA VAL A 99 -7.85 17.82 -24.74
C VAL A 99 -8.91 18.86 -24.35
N SER A 100 -9.80 18.54 -23.42
CA SER A 100 -10.80 19.50 -22.92
C SER A 100 -10.18 20.61 -22.08
N PHE A 101 -9.05 20.37 -21.42
CA PHE A 101 -8.32 21.39 -20.68
C PHE A 101 -7.55 22.34 -21.62
N ILE A 102 -6.90 21.80 -22.65
CA ILE A 102 -6.18 22.61 -23.66
C ILE A 102 -7.15 23.48 -24.45
N ASN A 103 -8.32 22.97 -24.84
CA ASN A 103 -9.35 23.75 -25.54
C ASN A 103 -10.02 24.84 -24.68
N LEU A 104 -9.61 25.00 -23.42
CA LEU A 104 -10.09 26.07 -22.53
C LEU A 104 -9.23 27.35 -22.61
N PHE A 105 -8.10 27.32 -23.34
CA PHE A 105 -7.17 28.44 -23.57
C PHE A 105 -6.93 28.64 -25.07
#